data_AF-A0A4Q3V292-F1
#
_entry.id   AF-A0A4Q3V292-F1
#
_cell.length_a   1.000
_cell.length_b   1.000
_cell.length_c   1.000
_cell.angle_alpha   90.00
_cell.angle_beta   90.00
_cell.angle_gamma   90.00
#
_symmetry.space_group_name_H-M   'P 1'
#
loop_
_entity.id
_entity.type
_entity.pdbx_description
1 polymer ?
#
loop_
_entity_poly.entity_id
_entity_poly.type
_entity_poly.pdbx_seq_one_letter_code
_entity_poly.pdbx_strand_id
1 'polypeptide(L)'
;MRYDRNLLIGGAAVLVIGSIAGFAVARAFDPHGSQASVPHVEGEHEDEHAEEAEGFVALKPGDAGAAGVELAKVERGGGSDLLLPGRVAIAPNSQSTIGAPLAGTVVDTLVAAGASVTKGAAIATIRSPAGAVVRAAADTATAAAAAAEAVDARDRTLFDQGVIARQEWEATHAATL
;
A
#
# COMPACT_ATOMS: atom_id res chain seq x y z
N MET A 1 -27.13 10.68 -6.68
CA MET A 1 -26.10 11.25 -7.57
C MET A 1 -26.02 10.39 -8.82
N ARG A 2 -26.45 10.92 -9.97
CA ARG A 2 -26.34 10.26 -11.29
C ARG A 2 -25.11 10.83 -11.98
N TYR A 3 -24.22 9.96 -12.48
CA TYR A 3 -23.04 10.35 -13.24
C TYR A 3 -23.31 10.18 -14.75
N ASP A 4 -23.04 11.23 -15.52
CA ASP A 4 -23.30 11.30 -16.97
C ASP A 4 -22.20 10.59 -17.78
N ARG A 5 -22.64 9.73 -18.70
CA ARG A 5 -21.83 8.74 -19.43
C ARG A 5 -21.14 9.31 -20.69
N ASN A 6 -21.17 10.64 -20.87
CA ASN A 6 -20.89 11.28 -22.15
C ASN A 6 -19.53 12.02 -22.17
N LEU A 7 -18.85 12.09 -21.01
CA LEU A 7 -17.55 12.76 -20.87
C LEU A 7 -16.34 11.84 -21.17
N LEU A 8 -16.56 10.54 -21.35
CA LEU A 8 -15.49 9.56 -21.60
C LEU A 8 -15.17 9.31 -23.08
N ILE A 9 -16.01 9.79 -24.00
CA ILE A 9 -15.83 9.51 -25.44
C ILE A 9 -14.95 10.59 -26.13
N GLY A 10 -14.83 11.79 -25.55
CA GLY A 10 -14.03 12.88 -26.13
C GLY A 10 -12.51 12.76 -25.92
N GLY A 11 -12.04 11.99 -24.93
CA GLY A 11 -10.61 11.92 -24.57
C GLY A 11 -9.78 10.90 -25.34
N ALA A 12 -10.41 9.91 -26.00
CA ALA A 12 -9.71 8.79 -26.64
C ALA A 12 -9.25 9.10 -28.08
N ALA A 13 -9.78 10.14 -28.73
CA ALA A 13 -9.49 10.42 -30.14
C ALA A 13 -8.18 11.21 -30.38
N VAL A 14 -7.64 11.88 -29.37
CA VAL A 14 -6.43 12.72 -29.52
C VAL A 14 -5.13 11.92 -29.35
N LEU A 15 -5.15 10.77 -28.67
CA LEU A 15 -3.94 9.96 -28.45
C LEU A 15 -3.57 9.02 -29.61
N VAL A 16 -4.48 8.75 -30.55
CA VAL A 16 -4.24 7.82 -31.67
C VAL A 16 -3.57 8.52 -32.89
N ILE A 17 -3.76 9.83 -33.04
CA ILE A 17 -3.16 10.59 -34.16
C ILE A 17 -1.67 10.89 -33.92
N GLY A 18 -1.25 11.00 -32.65
CA GLY A 18 0.15 11.26 -32.29
C GLY A 18 1.11 10.09 -32.59
N SER A 19 0.62 8.85 -32.66
CA SER A 19 1.45 7.66 -32.86
C SER A 19 1.84 7.40 -34.31
N ILE A 20 1.00 7.83 -35.27
CA ILE A 20 1.24 7.58 -36.71
C ILE A 20 2.22 8.61 -37.29
N ALA A 21 2.20 9.86 -36.81
CA ALA A 21 3.12 10.89 -37.27
C ALA A 21 4.59 10.63 -36.86
N GLY A 22 4.83 10.04 -35.69
CA GLY A 22 6.18 9.74 -35.20
C GLY A 22 6.92 8.66 -36.00
N PHE A 23 6.21 7.64 -36.51
CA PHE A 23 6.82 6.56 -37.29
C PHE A 23 7.23 7.00 -38.70
N ALA A 24 6.48 7.92 -39.31
CA ALA A 24 6.78 8.45 -40.64
C ALA A 24 8.02 9.36 -40.65
N VAL A 25 8.26 10.15 -39.59
CA VAL A 25 9.46 10.99 -39.45
C VAL A 25 10.72 10.14 -39.23
N ALA A 26 10.63 9.02 -38.53
CA ALA A 26 11.77 8.12 -38.31
C ALA A 26 12.32 7.51 -39.61
N ARG A 27 11.48 7.30 -40.62
CA ARG A 27 11.89 6.79 -41.95
C ARG A 27 12.50 7.87 -42.86
N ALA A 28 12.31 9.15 -42.55
CA ALA A 28 12.84 10.27 -43.32
C ALA A 28 14.26 10.69 -42.90
N PHE A 29 14.74 10.21 -41.74
CA PHE A 29 16.09 10.46 -41.23
C PHE A 29 17.01 9.23 -41.30
N ASP A 30 16.60 8.18 -41.99
CA ASP A 30 17.45 7.02 -42.26
C ASP A 30 18.33 7.32 -43.50
N PRO A 31 19.65 7.61 -43.36
CA PRO A 31 20.47 8.10 -44.47
C PRO A 31 21.03 6.97 -45.34
N HIS A 32 20.56 5.72 -45.24
CA HIS A 32 21.20 4.57 -45.90
C HIS A 32 20.29 3.83 -46.89
N GLY A 33 19.51 4.58 -47.67
CA GLY A 33 18.75 4.04 -48.80
C GLY A 33 18.99 4.81 -50.10
N SER A 34 19.95 4.35 -50.92
CA SER A 34 20.18 4.67 -52.35
C SER A 34 21.67 4.40 -52.64
N GLN A 35 22.16 3.75 -53.68
CA GLN A 35 21.66 3.30 -54.98
C GLN A 35 22.65 2.28 -55.52
N ALA A 36 22.18 1.36 -56.36
CA ALA A 36 23.04 0.65 -57.29
C ALA A 36 23.50 1.61 -58.41
N SER A 37 24.82 1.63 -58.68
CA SER A 37 25.45 1.61 -60.03
C SER A 37 26.78 2.37 -60.06
N VAL A 38 27.92 1.67 -60.11
CA VAL A 38 29.12 2.08 -60.90
C VAL A 38 30.03 0.85 -61.08
N PRO A 39 30.88 0.83 -62.12
CA PRO A 39 31.37 -0.38 -62.78
C PRO A 39 32.60 -0.96 -62.09
N HIS A 40 32.83 -2.23 -62.38
CA HIS A 40 34.02 -2.98 -62.03
C HIS A 40 35.27 -2.32 -62.64
N VAL A 41 36.19 -1.88 -61.77
CA VAL A 41 37.58 -1.60 -62.11
C VAL A 41 38.42 -2.37 -61.10
N GLU A 42 39.16 -3.36 -61.58
CA GLU A 42 40.22 -4.05 -60.83
C GLU A 42 41.25 -3.02 -60.37
N GLY A 43 41.57 -3.04 -59.09
CA GLY A 43 42.65 -2.27 -58.49
C GLY A 43 43.21 -3.08 -57.33
N GLU A 44 44.49 -3.39 -57.45
CA GLU A 44 45.32 -4.16 -56.55
C GLU A 44 45.15 -3.90 -55.04
N HIS A 45 45.45 -4.95 -54.29
CA HIS A 45 45.58 -5.01 -52.84
C HIS A 45 46.53 -3.93 -52.28
N GLU A 46 46.04 -3.18 -51.31
CA GLU A 46 46.88 -2.59 -50.27
C GLU A 46 46.26 -2.91 -48.89
N ASP A 47 47.08 -3.56 -48.07
CA ASP A 47 46.80 -3.93 -46.69
C ASP A 47 46.61 -2.68 -45.84
N GLU A 48 45.36 -2.39 -45.47
CA GLU A 48 45.05 -1.53 -44.34
C GLU A 48 44.66 -2.41 -43.15
N HIS A 49 45.55 -2.47 -42.16
CA HIS A 49 45.30 -3.04 -40.84
C HIS A 49 44.12 -2.31 -40.18
N ALA A 50 42.91 -2.81 -40.41
CA ALA A 50 41.79 -2.57 -39.53
C ALA A 50 42.13 -3.22 -38.18
N GLU A 51 42.03 -2.46 -37.09
CA GLU A 51 42.23 -2.98 -35.74
C GLU A 51 41.42 -4.27 -35.56
N GLU A 52 42.14 -5.39 -35.44
CA GLU A 52 41.55 -6.69 -35.15
C GLU A 52 40.90 -6.59 -33.77
N ALA A 53 39.58 -6.51 -33.74
CA ALA A 53 38.83 -6.68 -32.51
C ALA A 53 39.28 -8.00 -31.86
N GLU A 54 39.85 -7.91 -30.65
CA GLU A 54 40.40 -9.06 -29.94
C GLU A 54 39.36 -10.20 -29.90
N GLY A 55 39.72 -11.36 -30.46
CA GLY A 55 38.85 -12.54 -30.56
C GLY A 55 38.20 -12.77 -31.92
N PHE A 56 38.48 -11.95 -32.94
CA PHE A 56 38.08 -12.24 -34.33
C PHE A 56 39.09 -13.19 -35.00
N VAL A 57 38.61 -14.31 -35.55
CA VAL A 57 39.44 -15.26 -36.31
C VAL A 57 38.99 -15.27 -37.76
N ALA A 58 39.82 -14.73 -38.65
CA ALA A 58 39.56 -14.75 -40.09
C ALA A 58 39.85 -16.15 -40.67
N LEU A 59 38.79 -16.87 -41.09
CA LEU A 59 38.91 -18.15 -41.78
C LEU A 59 38.46 -18.03 -43.24
N LYS A 60 39.17 -18.73 -44.14
CA LYS A 60 38.77 -18.86 -45.54
C LYS A 60 37.55 -19.79 -45.65
N PRO A 61 36.65 -19.59 -46.64
CA PRO A 61 35.36 -20.30 -46.70
C PRO A 61 35.48 -21.84 -46.76
N GLY A 62 36.55 -22.37 -47.35
CA GLY A 62 36.82 -23.81 -47.42
C GLY A 62 37.37 -24.41 -46.12
N ASP A 63 38.10 -23.62 -45.34
CA ASP A 63 38.75 -24.07 -44.10
C ASP A 63 37.74 -24.12 -42.93
N ALA A 64 36.73 -23.26 -42.94
CA ALA A 64 35.64 -23.27 -41.96
C ALA A 64 34.84 -24.58 -41.99
N GLY A 65 34.57 -25.12 -43.18
CA GLY A 65 33.88 -26.41 -43.34
C GLY A 65 34.74 -27.60 -42.91
N ALA A 66 36.03 -27.60 -43.22
CA ALA A 66 36.98 -28.65 -42.80
C ALA A 66 37.20 -28.65 -41.27
N ALA A 67 37.09 -27.49 -40.62
CA ALA A 67 37.12 -27.34 -39.17
C ALA A 67 35.79 -27.69 -38.47
N GLY A 68 34.74 -28.05 -39.23
CA GLY A 68 33.44 -28.45 -38.70
C GLY A 68 32.56 -27.30 -38.20
N VAL A 69 32.78 -26.07 -38.70
CA VAL A 69 31.98 -24.90 -38.33
C VAL A 69 30.69 -24.87 -39.14
N GLU A 70 29.54 -24.96 -38.45
CA GLU A 70 28.21 -24.84 -39.05
C GLU A 70 27.55 -23.52 -38.66
N LEU A 71 26.92 -22.85 -39.62
CA LEU A 71 26.22 -21.59 -39.41
C LEU A 71 24.73 -21.85 -39.18
N ALA A 72 24.23 -21.46 -38.02
CA ALA A 72 22.79 -21.39 -37.74
C ALA A 72 22.36 -19.92 -37.68
N LYS A 73 21.23 -19.59 -38.33
CA LYS A 73 20.63 -18.26 -38.22
C LYS A 73 20.09 -18.07 -36.80
N VAL A 74 20.50 -16.99 -36.14
CA VAL A 74 19.98 -16.65 -34.81
C VAL A 74 18.49 -16.32 -34.94
N GLU A 75 17.65 -17.17 -34.35
CA GLU A 75 16.22 -16.92 -34.21
C GLU A 75 15.90 -16.45 -32.79
N ARG A 76 14.84 -15.64 -32.67
CA ARG A 76 14.40 -15.15 -31.38
C ARG A 76 13.70 -16.27 -30.63
N GLY A 77 14.30 -16.74 -29.54
CA GLY A 77 13.67 -17.71 -28.65
C GLY A 77 12.36 -17.18 -28.06
N GLY A 78 11.35 -18.05 -27.96
CA GLY A 78 10.14 -17.77 -27.19
C GLY A 78 10.44 -17.77 -25.69
N GLY A 79 9.73 -16.94 -24.92
CA GLY A 79 9.91 -16.84 -23.46
C GLY A 79 9.72 -18.18 -22.76
N SER A 80 10.38 -18.35 -21.61
CA SER A 80 10.20 -19.53 -20.77
C SER A 80 9.06 -19.34 -19.77
N ASP A 81 8.26 -20.39 -19.59
CA ASP A 81 7.31 -20.45 -18.47
C ASP A 81 8.05 -20.83 -17.20
N LEU A 82 7.91 -20.00 -16.16
CA LEU A 82 8.50 -20.24 -14.86
C LEU A 82 7.37 -20.44 -13.82
N LEU A 83 7.20 -21.67 -13.36
CA LEU A 83 6.24 -21.99 -12.30
C LEU A 83 6.86 -21.71 -10.93
N LEU A 84 6.29 -20.74 -10.21
CA LEU A 84 6.62 -20.45 -8.81
C LEU A 84 5.50 -20.93 -7.89
N PRO A 85 5.82 -21.61 -6.77
CA PRO A 85 4.83 -21.88 -5.74
C PRO A 85 4.45 -20.57 -5.04
N GLY A 86 3.15 -20.41 -4.78
CA GLY A 86 2.60 -19.28 -4.04
C GLY A 86 1.51 -19.73 -3.07
N ARG A 87 1.16 -18.86 -2.13
CA ARG A 87 0.02 -19.06 -1.22
C ARG A 87 -0.89 -17.85 -1.25
N VAL A 88 -2.19 -18.09 -1.10
CA VAL A 88 -3.16 -17.02 -0.88
C VAL A 88 -3.05 -16.58 0.58
N ALA A 89 -2.69 -15.32 0.79
CA ALA A 89 -2.66 -14.69 2.10
C ALA A 89 -3.75 -13.63 2.19
N ILE A 90 -4.32 -13.48 3.38
CA ILE A 90 -5.23 -12.37 3.69
C ILE A 90 -4.40 -11.08 3.71
N ALA A 91 -4.95 -9.98 3.17
CA ALA A 91 -4.26 -8.70 3.22
C ALA A 91 -4.03 -8.30 4.70
N PRO A 92 -2.89 -7.67 5.05
CA PRO A 92 -2.52 -7.39 6.44
C PRO A 92 -3.59 -6.63 7.24
N ASN A 93 -4.39 -5.79 6.58
CA ASN A 93 -5.44 -4.97 7.18
C ASN A 93 -6.85 -5.58 7.04
N SER A 94 -6.97 -6.86 6.65
CA SER A 94 -8.24 -7.56 6.48
C SER A 94 -8.49 -8.63 7.55
N GLN A 95 -7.69 -8.66 8.60
CA GLN A 95 -7.86 -9.52 9.76
C GLN A 95 -7.70 -8.72 11.06
N SER A 96 -8.49 -9.06 12.08
CA SER A 96 -8.38 -8.48 13.41
C SER A 96 -8.68 -9.55 14.46
N THR A 97 -7.77 -9.68 15.43
CA THR A 97 -7.95 -10.58 16.58
C THR A 97 -8.38 -9.74 17.77
N ILE A 98 -9.54 -10.07 18.34
CA ILE A 98 -10.11 -9.36 19.49
C ILE A 98 -9.86 -10.20 20.75
N GLY A 99 -9.17 -9.61 21.73
CA GLY A 99 -8.98 -10.20 23.06
C GLY A 99 -9.96 -9.62 24.08
N ALA A 100 -10.24 -10.37 25.14
CA ALA A 100 -10.98 -9.86 26.27
C ALA A 100 -10.14 -8.82 27.04
N PRO A 101 -10.70 -7.65 27.41
CA PRO A 101 -9.95 -6.62 28.14
C PRO A 101 -9.65 -7.02 29.60
N LEU A 102 -10.48 -7.90 30.18
CA LEU A 102 -10.35 -8.38 31.55
C LEU A 102 -10.59 -9.89 31.57
N ALA A 103 -9.90 -10.58 32.48
CA ALA A 103 -10.15 -11.99 32.74
C ALA A 103 -11.54 -12.20 33.35
N GLY A 104 -12.24 -13.25 32.92
CA GLY A 104 -13.59 -13.54 33.38
C GLY A 104 -14.20 -14.73 32.66
N THR A 105 -15.48 -14.98 32.92
CA THR A 105 -16.25 -16.04 32.28
C THR A 105 -17.14 -15.44 31.19
N VAL A 106 -17.15 -16.04 30.01
CA VAL A 106 -18.12 -15.68 28.95
C VAL A 106 -19.50 -16.15 29.39
N VAL A 107 -20.45 -15.22 29.51
CA VAL A 107 -21.83 -15.51 29.94
C VAL A 107 -22.76 -15.60 28.76
N ASP A 108 -22.49 -14.85 27.70
CA ASP A 108 -23.31 -14.84 26.50
C ASP A 108 -22.45 -14.62 25.26
N THR A 109 -22.82 -15.26 24.15
CA THR A 109 -22.18 -15.11 22.84
C THR A 109 -23.22 -14.59 21.87
N LEU A 110 -23.03 -13.35 21.42
CA LEU A 110 -24.02 -12.60 20.65
C LEU A 110 -23.86 -12.79 19.13
N VAL A 111 -22.75 -13.40 18.69
CA VAL A 111 -22.40 -13.57 17.28
C VAL A 111 -22.06 -15.03 17.00
N ALA A 112 -22.73 -15.62 16.01
CA ALA A 112 -22.44 -16.97 15.52
C ALA A 112 -21.20 -16.98 14.62
N ALA A 113 -20.52 -18.13 14.55
CA ALA A 113 -19.39 -18.32 13.64
C ALA A 113 -19.83 -18.09 12.17
N GLY A 114 -19.06 -17.28 11.44
CA GLY A 114 -19.34 -16.93 10.04
C GLY A 114 -20.37 -15.81 9.84
N ALA A 115 -20.96 -15.28 10.91
CA ALA A 115 -21.85 -14.12 10.81
C ALA A 115 -21.07 -12.84 10.46
N SER A 116 -21.68 -11.96 9.67
CA SER A 116 -21.13 -10.64 9.36
C SER A 116 -21.30 -9.69 10.55
N VAL A 117 -20.25 -8.97 10.92
CA VAL A 117 -20.28 -7.96 11.98
C VAL A 117 -19.85 -6.59 11.46
N THR A 118 -20.33 -5.53 12.10
CA THR A 118 -19.91 -4.15 11.83
C THR A 118 -19.05 -3.62 12.98
N LYS A 119 -18.35 -2.51 12.74
CA LYS A 119 -17.55 -1.85 13.78
C LYS A 119 -18.46 -1.46 14.96
N GLY A 120 -18.08 -1.87 16.16
CA GLY A 120 -18.82 -1.58 17.39
C GLY A 120 -19.93 -2.58 17.71
N ALA A 121 -20.14 -3.62 16.90
CA ALA A 121 -21.06 -4.70 17.23
C ALA A 121 -20.57 -5.46 18.48
N ALA A 122 -21.49 -5.77 19.39
CA ALA A 122 -21.21 -6.58 20.57
C ALA A 122 -21.07 -8.05 20.17
N ILE A 123 -19.97 -8.69 20.58
CA ILE A 123 -19.63 -10.07 20.16
C ILE A 123 -19.93 -11.07 21.28
N ALA A 124 -19.61 -10.73 22.52
CA ALA A 124 -19.83 -11.56 23.68
C ALA A 124 -19.93 -10.70 24.96
N THR A 125 -20.61 -11.23 25.96
CA THR A 125 -20.71 -10.64 27.30
C THR A 125 -19.84 -11.43 28.26
N ILE A 126 -18.92 -10.74 28.95
CA ILE A 126 -17.97 -11.36 29.89
C ILE A 126 -18.27 -10.85 31.30
N ARG A 127 -18.39 -11.78 32.26
CA ARG A 127 -18.48 -11.46 33.68
C ARG A 127 -17.09 -11.58 34.31
N SER A 128 -16.54 -10.45 34.73
CA SER A 128 -15.21 -10.34 35.33
C SER A 128 -15.26 -9.92 36.80
N PRO A 129 -14.64 -10.68 37.72
CA PRO A 129 -14.46 -10.25 39.10
C PRO A 129 -13.60 -8.99 39.23
N ALA A 130 -12.54 -8.86 38.44
CA ALA A 130 -11.68 -7.67 38.44
C ALA A 130 -12.45 -6.42 37.99
N GLY A 131 -13.32 -6.56 36.98
CA GLY A 131 -14.20 -5.47 36.54
C GLY A 131 -15.21 -5.06 37.62
N ALA A 132 -15.71 -6.00 38.43
CA ALA A 132 -16.62 -5.69 39.53
C ALA A 132 -15.97 -4.83 40.61
N VAL A 133 -14.69 -5.10 40.94
CA VAL A 133 -13.93 -4.28 41.90
C VAL A 133 -13.73 -2.85 41.39
N VAL A 134 -13.33 -2.70 40.12
CA VAL A 134 -13.18 -1.38 39.49
C VAL A 134 -14.51 -0.63 39.48
N ARG A 135 -15.61 -1.32 39.18
CA ARG A 135 -16.95 -0.72 39.19
C ARG A 135 -17.35 -0.24 40.58
N ALA A 136 -17.16 -1.06 41.61
CA ALA A 136 -17.47 -0.69 42.98
C ALA A 136 -16.63 0.50 43.47
N ALA A 137 -15.36 0.57 43.08
CA ALA A 137 -14.50 1.71 43.37
C ALA A 137 -14.99 2.99 42.68
N ALA A 138 -15.40 2.90 41.41
CA ALA A 138 -15.96 4.02 40.67
C ALA A 138 -17.29 4.51 41.29
N ASP A 139 -18.17 3.58 41.69
CA ASP A 139 -19.44 3.92 42.35
C ASP A 139 -19.16 4.61 43.71
N THR A 140 -18.17 4.14 44.47
CA THR A 140 -17.75 4.76 45.75
C THR A 140 -17.17 6.15 45.54
N ALA A 141 -16.29 6.33 44.55
CA ALA A 141 -15.70 7.63 44.21
C ALA A 141 -16.77 8.63 43.73
N THR A 142 -17.74 8.17 42.93
CA THR A 142 -18.85 9.00 42.45
C THR A 142 -19.74 9.44 43.62
N ALA A 143 -20.02 8.55 44.57
CA ALA A 143 -20.79 8.91 45.77
C ALA A 143 -20.03 9.90 46.67
N ALA A 144 -18.71 9.72 46.83
CA ALA A 144 -17.87 10.65 47.58
C ALA A 144 -17.81 12.04 46.93
N ALA A 145 -17.68 12.09 45.60
CA ALA A 145 -17.71 13.34 44.84
C ALA A 145 -19.06 14.07 45.00
N ALA A 146 -20.18 13.35 44.84
CA ALA A 146 -21.51 13.93 45.03
C ALA A 146 -21.73 14.44 46.47
N ALA A 147 -21.18 13.74 47.47
CA ALA A 147 -21.24 14.20 48.86
C ALA A 147 -20.40 15.48 49.07
N ALA A 148 -19.19 15.56 48.51
CA ALA A 148 -18.34 16.74 48.59
C ALA A 148 -19.00 17.95 47.90
N GLU A 149 -19.57 17.76 46.70
CA GLU A 149 -20.32 18.80 45.98
C GLU A 149 -21.51 19.33 46.79
N ALA A 150 -22.24 18.45 47.49
CA ALA A 150 -23.36 18.86 48.33
C ALA A 150 -22.90 19.69 49.54
N VAL A 151 -21.75 19.35 50.13
CA VAL A 151 -21.14 20.11 51.22
C VAL A 151 -20.67 21.47 50.73
N ASP A 152 -19.97 21.55 49.58
CA ASP A 152 -19.52 22.82 48.99
C ASP A 152 -20.71 23.73 48.62
N ALA A 153 -21.77 23.19 48.01
CA ALA A 153 -22.96 23.95 47.67
C ALA A 153 -23.67 24.53 48.91
N ARG A 154 -23.73 23.75 49.99
CA ARG A 154 -24.26 24.21 51.29
C ARG A 154 -23.38 25.31 51.88
N ASP A 155 -22.07 25.08 51.96
CA ASP A 155 -21.14 26.00 52.60
C ASP A 155 -21.05 27.32 51.81
N ARG A 156 -21.11 27.27 50.48
CA ARG A 156 -21.27 28.46 49.63
C ARG A 156 -22.51 29.26 50.00
N THR A 157 -23.66 28.60 50.13
CA THR A 157 -24.91 29.27 50.49
C THR A 157 -24.83 29.93 51.88
N LEU A 158 -24.22 29.25 52.85
CA LEU A 158 -24.01 29.79 54.19
C LEU A 158 -23.03 30.95 54.22
N PHE A 159 -21.98 30.91 53.38
CA PHE A 159 -21.03 31.99 53.22
C PHE A 159 -21.70 33.23 52.62
N ASP A 160 -22.51 33.06 51.58
CA ASP A 160 -23.29 34.14 50.94
C ASP A 160 -24.29 34.78 51.93
N GLN A 161 -24.79 34.01 52.90
CA GLN A 161 -25.64 34.50 54.00
C GLN A 161 -24.86 35.10 55.18
N GLY A 162 -23.52 35.09 55.14
CA GLY A 162 -22.66 35.61 56.21
C GLY A 162 -22.62 34.75 57.47
N VAL A 163 -22.99 33.46 57.38
CA VAL A 163 -23.07 32.53 58.53
C VAL A 163 -21.72 31.89 58.86
N ILE A 164 -20.89 31.59 57.85
CA ILE A 164 -19.58 30.94 58.01
C ILE A 164 -18.43 31.84 57.54
N ALA A 165 -17.21 31.53 57.98
CA ALA A 165 -16.02 32.30 57.58
C ALA A 165 -15.57 31.95 56.15
N ARG A 166 -14.97 32.93 55.46
CA ARG A 166 -14.40 32.73 54.10
C ARG A 166 -13.42 31.55 54.05
N GLN A 167 -12.57 31.43 55.06
CA GLN A 167 -11.57 30.36 55.15
C GLN A 167 -12.21 28.96 55.22
N GLU A 168 -13.36 28.83 55.88
CA GLU A 168 -14.08 27.56 55.99
C GLU A 168 -14.68 27.15 54.65
N TRP A 169 -15.31 28.09 53.93
CA TRP A 169 -15.80 27.83 52.57
C TRP A 169 -14.66 27.48 51.61
N GLU A 170 -13.54 28.22 51.63
CA GLU A 170 -12.39 27.95 50.76
C GLU A 170 -11.76 26.57 51.05
N ALA A 171 -11.77 26.12 52.31
CA ALA A 171 -11.31 24.78 52.67
C ALA A 171 -12.21 23.67 52.10
N THR A 172 -13.54 23.84 52.18
CA THR A 172 -14.51 22.90 51.58
C THR A 172 -14.41 22.92 50.05
N HIS A 173 -14.27 24.11 49.44
CA HIS A 173 -14.16 24.27 47.99
C HIS A 173 -12.89 23.59 47.45
N ALA A 174 -11.75 23.77 48.13
CA ALA A 174 -10.50 23.11 47.76
C ALA A 174 -10.57 21.58 47.88
N ALA A 175 -11.38 21.03 48.79
CA ALA A 175 -11.56 19.59 48.95
C ALA A 175 -12.45 18.96 47.85
N THR A 176 -13.11 19.78 47.03
CA THR A 176 -14.02 19.34 45.97
C THR A 176 -13.37 19.34 44.57
N LEU A 177 -12.21 20.01 44.43
CA LEU A 177 -11.41 20.08 43.19
C LEU A 177 -10.49 18.86 43.02
#